data_AF-X0U1T0-F1
#
_entry.id   AF-X0U1T0-F1
#
_cell.length_a   1.000
_cell.length_b   1.000
_cell.length_c   1.000
_cell.angle_alpha   90.00
_cell.angle_beta   90.00
_cell.angle_gamma   90.00
#
_symmetry.space_group_name_H-M   'P 1'
#
loop_
_entity.id
_entity.type
_entity.pdbx_description
1 polymer ?
#
loop_
_entity_poly.entity_id
_entity_poly.type
_entity_poly.pdbx_seq_one_letter_code
_entity_poly.pdbx_strand_id
1 'polypeptide(L)'
;MDREYSGLEKRLFVVLIIASIIIVSGFAYLYLDGGKAPIESSLIGVIDIDGAIISVEETDLISDAINRAISNSSIKAVVIKIDSPGGFAHLVEQIYLDVLELKQHKPVVASVVTALSGGYYIAV
;
A
#
# COMPACT_ATOMS: atom_id res chain seq x y z
N MET A 1 -41.82 50.67 23.12
CA MET A 1 -42.09 49.27 22.67
C MET A 1 -40.74 48.56 22.55
N ASP A 2 -39.83 48.78 23.51
CA ASP A 2 -38.38 48.79 23.23
C ASP A 2 -37.59 47.72 23.99
N ARG A 3 -38.22 47.06 24.98
CA ARG A 3 -37.57 45.99 25.77
C ARG A 3 -37.47 44.68 25.02
N GLU A 4 -38.42 44.38 24.13
CA GLU A 4 -38.50 43.14 23.35
C GLU A 4 -37.42 43.07 22.27
N TYR A 5 -37.15 44.19 21.58
CA TYR A 5 -36.07 44.32 20.61
C TYR A 5 -34.68 44.09 21.22
N SER A 6 -34.44 44.53 22.47
CA SER A 6 -33.14 44.32 23.13
C SER A 6 -32.84 42.85 23.45
N GLY A 7 -33.88 42.02 23.63
CA GLY A 7 -33.72 40.59 23.87
C GLY A 7 -33.41 39.81 22.59
N LEU A 8 -34.01 40.23 21.48
CA LEU A 8 -33.78 39.64 20.16
C LEU A 8 -32.37 39.92 19.65
N GLU A 9 -31.88 41.16 19.79
CA GLU A 9 -30.52 41.54 19.41
C GLU A 9 -29.46 40.78 20.20
N LYS A 10 -29.65 40.60 21.52
CA LYS A 10 -28.75 39.81 22.35
C LYS A 10 -28.70 38.34 21.92
N ARG A 11 -29.84 37.74 21.55
CA ARG A 11 -29.89 36.36 21.06
C ARG A 11 -29.19 36.23 19.70
N LEU A 12 -29.42 37.19 18.81
CA LEU A 12 -28.75 37.23 17.50
C LEU A 12 -27.23 37.34 17.67
N PHE A 13 -26.77 38.18 18.60
CA PHE A 13 -25.36 38.35 18.92
C PHE A 13 -24.72 37.06 19.43
N VAL A 14 -25.41 36.33 20.32
CA VAL A 14 -24.93 35.02 20.83
C VAL A 14 -24.84 33.98 19.71
N VAL A 15 -25.84 33.93 18.82
CA VAL A 15 -25.82 33.00 17.68
C VAL A 15 -24.65 33.28 16.73
N LEU A 16 -24.35 34.55 16.46
CA LEU A 16 -23.22 34.94 15.61
C LEU A 16 -21.87 34.57 16.23
N ILE A 17 -21.73 34.68 17.56
CA ILE A 17 -20.52 34.23 18.28
C ILE A 17 -20.37 32.71 18.18
N ILE A 18 -21.45 31.95 18.36
CA ILE A 18 -21.38 30.48 18.26
C ILE A 18 -21.03 30.08 16.82
N ALA A 19 -21.65 30.72 15.82
CA ALA A 19 -21.36 30.48 14.42
C ALA A 19 -19.89 30.81 14.09
N SER A 20 -19.35 31.92 14.60
CA SER A 20 -17.94 32.29 14.38
C SER A 20 -16.99 31.29 15.03
N ILE A 21 -17.29 30.80 16.23
CA ILE A 21 -16.49 29.76 16.90
C ILE A 21 -16.51 28.47 16.09
N ILE A 22 -17.66 28.05 15.57
CA ILE A 22 -17.78 26.84 14.74
C ILE A 22 -16.98 26.99 13.44
N ILE A 23 -17.10 28.15 12.77
CA ILE A 23 -16.38 28.42 11.53
C ILE A 23 -14.86 28.43 11.78
N VAL A 24 -14.40 29.13 12.81
CA VAL A 24 -12.97 29.20 13.17
C VAL A 24 -12.45 27.83 13.58
N SER A 25 -13.22 27.05 14.33
CA SER A 25 -12.83 25.70 14.75
C SER A 25 -12.77 24.74 13.56
N GLY A 26 -13.74 24.83 12.64
CA GLY A 26 -13.74 24.07 11.38
C GLY A 26 -12.55 24.45 10.49
N PHE A 27 -12.27 25.75 10.34
CA PHE A 27 -11.13 26.22 9.59
C PHE A 27 -9.80 25.79 10.23
N ALA A 28 -9.70 25.87 11.56
CA ALA A 28 -8.52 25.43 12.31
C ALA A 28 -8.32 23.91 12.18
N TYR A 29 -9.38 23.12 12.24
CA TYR A 29 -9.31 21.68 12.00
C TYR A 29 -8.74 21.37 10.61
N LEU A 30 -9.24 22.04 9.56
CA LEU A 30 -8.74 21.89 8.19
C LEU A 30 -7.29 22.37 8.02
N TYR A 31 -6.90 23.45 8.70
CA TYR A 31 -5.54 24.00 8.64
C TYR A 31 -4.53 23.15 9.42
N LEU A 32 -4.91 22.62 10.60
CA LEU A 32 -4.04 21.82 11.46
C LEU A 32 -3.87 20.39 10.93
N ASP A 33 -4.94 19.80 10.38
CA ASP A 33 -4.89 18.51 9.68
C ASP A 33 -4.25 18.66 8.27
N GLY A 34 -3.97 19.90 7.87
CA GLY A 34 -3.08 20.25 6.77
C GLY A 34 -3.59 19.91 5.38
N GLY A 35 -4.87 19.54 5.22
CA GLY A 35 -5.47 19.22 3.91
C GLY A 35 -4.72 18.15 3.10
N LYS A 36 -3.74 17.46 3.70
CA LYS A 36 -3.02 16.38 3.07
C LYS A 36 -3.91 15.17 3.23
N ALA A 37 -4.82 14.97 2.28
CA ALA A 37 -5.41 13.65 2.06
C ALA A 37 -4.28 12.63 2.15
N PRO A 38 -4.45 11.50 2.86
CA PRO A 38 -3.42 10.47 2.91
C PRO A 38 -3.00 10.19 1.48
N ILE A 39 -1.77 10.58 1.12
CA ILE A 39 -1.22 10.17 -0.16
C ILE A 39 -0.98 8.68 0.05
N GLU A 40 -1.98 7.86 -0.28
CA GLU A 40 -1.77 6.43 -0.42
C GLU A 40 -0.72 6.29 -1.52
N SER A 41 0.53 6.05 -1.11
CA SER A 41 1.59 5.77 -2.05
C SER A 41 1.17 4.52 -2.82
N SER A 42 0.90 4.68 -4.12
CA SER A 42 0.61 3.57 -5.01
C SER A 42 1.92 3.09 -5.60
N LEU A 43 2.48 2.05 -5.00
CA LEU A 43 3.79 1.50 -5.33
C LEU A 43 3.64 0.22 -6.17
N ILE A 44 4.63 -0.03 -7.02
CA ILE A 44 4.83 -1.32 -7.67
C ILE A 44 6.04 -1.95 -7.00
N GLY A 45 5.85 -3.12 -6.38
CA GLY A 45 6.94 -3.89 -5.80
C GLY A 45 7.75 -4.59 -6.90
N VAL A 46 9.06 -4.70 -6.71
CA VAL A 46 9.93 -5.49 -7.58
C VAL A 46 10.66 -6.50 -6.69
N ILE A 47 10.55 -7.78 -7.03
CA ILE A 47 11.25 -8.88 -6.35
C ILE A 47 12.20 -9.48 -7.38
N ASP A 48 13.49 -9.39 -7.11
CA ASP A 48 14.55 -9.95 -7.94
C ASP A 48 14.84 -11.40 -7.53
N ILE A 49 14.87 -12.29 -8.51
CA ILE A 49 15.29 -13.69 -8.37
C ILE A 49 16.48 -13.87 -9.31
N ASP A 50 17.68 -13.73 -8.74
CA ASP A 50 18.95 -13.71 -9.45
C ASP A 50 19.78 -14.95 -9.10
N GLY A 51 20.34 -15.59 -10.12
CA GLY A 51 21.20 -16.76 -9.94
C GLY A 51 20.45 -18.06 -9.64
N ALA A 52 21.20 -19.07 -9.20
CA ALA A 52 20.70 -20.42 -9.00
C ALA A 52 19.92 -20.55 -7.68
N ILE A 53 18.74 -21.16 -7.73
CA ILE A 53 17.85 -21.33 -6.57
C ILE A 53 18.30 -22.58 -5.77
N ILE A 54 19.35 -22.41 -4.98
CA ILE A 54 20.00 -23.50 -4.24
C ILE A 54 20.15 -23.23 -2.74
N SER A 55 19.85 -22.01 -2.29
CA SER A 55 19.93 -21.60 -0.89
C SER A 55 18.55 -21.52 -0.26
N VAL A 56 18.36 -22.22 0.86
CA VAL A 56 17.14 -22.11 1.69
C VAL A 56 17.01 -20.69 2.23
N GLU A 57 18.10 -20.07 2.68
CA GLU A 57 18.09 -18.72 3.23
C GLU A 57 17.64 -17.68 2.19
N GLU A 58 18.13 -17.77 0.96
CA GLU A 58 17.71 -16.87 -0.13
C GLU A 58 16.24 -17.09 -0.51
N THR A 59 15.81 -18.36 -0.52
CA THR A 59 14.42 -18.73 -0.81
C THR A 59 13.48 -18.17 0.26
N ASP A 60 13.84 -18.29 1.54
CA ASP A 60 13.06 -17.75 2.65
C ASP A 60 12.97 -16.22 2.58
N LEU A 61 14.05 -15.53 2.18
CA LEU A 61 14.02 -14.07 1.97
C LEU A 61 13.05 -13.66 0.84
N ILE A 62 12.97 -14.46 -0.22
CA ILE A 62 12.00 -14.25 -1.31
C ILE A 62 10.57 -14.47 -0.80
N SER A 63 10.30 -15.56 -0.08
CA SER A 63 9.00 -15.84 0.55
C SER A 63 8.58 -14.69 1.48
N ASP A 64 9.51 -14.18 2.28
CA ASP A 64 9.33 -13.04 3.17
C ASP A 64 8.99 -11.74 2.40
N ALA A 65 9.69 -11.48 1.30
CA ALA A 65 9.43 -10.33 0.44
C ALA A 65 8.04 -10.41 -0.20
N ILE A 66 7.62 -11.61 -0.60
CA ILE A 66 6.27 -11.87 -1.12
C ILE A 66 5.22 -11.61 -0.04
N ASN A 67 5.41 -12.11 1.18
CA ASN A 67 4.49 -11.89 2.30
C ASN A 67 4.39 -10.39 2.69
N ARG A 68 5.52 -9.68 2.67
CA ARG A 68 5.55 -8.21 2.82
C ARG A 68 4.80 -7.53 1.69
N ALA A 69 4.94 -8.01 0.46
CA ALA A 69 4.21 -7.47 -0.68
C ALA A 69 2.71 -7.70 -0.55
N ILE A 70 2.24 -8.87 -0.09
CA ILE A 70 0.81 -9.17 0.13
C ILE A 70 0.21 -8.22 1.19
N SER A 71 0.85 -8.13 2.36
CA SER A 71 0.32 -7.40 3.52
C SER A 71 0.40 -5.88 3.40
N ASN A 72 1.27 -5.34 2.55
CA ASN A 72 1.45 -3.89 2.40
C ASN A 72 0.42 -3.26 1.45
N SER A 73 -0.56 -2.53 1.98
CA SER A 73 -1.62 -1.86 1.20
C SER A 73 -1.12 -0.79 0.22
N SER A 74 0.09 -0.27 0.41
CA SER A 74 0.71 0.69 -0.53
C SER A 74 1.22 0.01 -1.80
N ILE A 75 1.51 -1.29 -1.76
CA ILE A 75 1.93 -2.05 -2.96
C ILE A 75 0.67 -2.47 -3.72
N LYS A 76 0.49 -1.95 -4.93
CA LYS A 76 -0.71 -2.21 -5.76
C LYS A 76 -0.48 -3.30 -6.80
N ALA A 77 0.77 -3.61 -7.14
CA ALA A 77 1.17 -4.68 -8.05
C ALA A 77 2.62 -5.12 -7.77
N VAL A 78 3.02 -6.28 -8.28
CA VAL A 78 4.39 -6.81 -8.13
C VAL A 78 4.96 -7.25 -9.49
N VAL A 79 6.22 -6.91 -9.72
CA VAL A 79 7.05 -7.46 -10.80
C VAL A 79 7.99 -8.50 -10.21
N ILE A 80 7.94 -9.73 -10.71
CA ILE A 80 8.94 -10.76 -10.41
C ILE A 80 10.00 -10.70 -11.52
N LYS A 81 11.17 -10.18 -11.20
CA LYS A 81 12.28 -10.08 -12.15
C LYS A 81 13.15 -11.33 -12.03
N ILE A 82 13.25 -12.09 -13.12
CA ILE A 82 13.84 -13.42 -13.13
C ILE A 82 15.09 -13.41 -14.01
N ASP A 83 16.23 -13.71 -13.40
CA ASP A 83 17.49 -14.00 -14.08
C ASP A 83 18.12 -15.25 -13.45
N SER A 84 17.54 -16.41 -13.75
CA SER A 84 17.86 -17.66 -13.07
C SER A 84 18.04 -18.83 -14.02
N PRO A 85 19.10 -19.67 -13.83
CA PRO A 85 19.24 -20.94 -14.50
C PRO A 85 18.35 -22.06 -13.89
N GLY A 86 17.56 -21.76 -12.86
CA GLY A 86 16.78 -22.73 -12.08
C GLY A 86 17.50 -23.13 -10.79
N GLY A 87 17.20 -24.33 -10.27
CA GLY A 87 17.77 -24.77 -8.99
C GLY A 87 17.17 -26.06 -8.46
N PHE A 88 17.21 -26.25 -7.14
CA PHE A 88 16.62 -27.43 -6.52
C PHE A 88 15.09 -27.39 -6.60
N ALA A 89 14.50 -28.51 -7.04
CA ALA A 89 13.06 -28.59 -7.32
C ALA A 89 12.18 -28.16 -6.13
N HIS A 90 12.55 -28.53 -4.90
CA HIS A 90 11.78 -28.17 -3.70
C HIS A 90 11.82 -26.66 -3.39
N LEU A 91 12.95 -25.98 -3.63
CA LEU A 91 13.06 -24.53 -3.45
C LEU A 91 12.32 -23.77 -4.55
N VAL A 92 12.43 -24.25 -5.78
CA VAL A 92 11.67 -23.73 -6.93
C VAL A 92 10.16 -23.86 -6.68
N GLU A 93 9.71 -25.01 -6.17
CA GLU A 93 8.31 -25.25 -5.84
C GLU A 93 7.81 -24.33 -4.72
N GLN A 94 8.61 -24.08 -3.69
CA GLN A 94 8.28 -23.11 -2.64
C GLN A 94 8.04 -21.71 -3.24
N ILE A 95 8.98 -21.19 -4.03
CA ILE A 95 8.84 -19.88 -4.69
C ILE A 95 7.62 -19.87 -5.61
N TYR A 96 7.40 -20.93 -6.39
CA TYR A 96 6.24 -21.03 -7.27
C TYR A 96 4.92 -20.91 -6.50
N LEU A 97 4.78 -21.63 -5.39
CA LEU A 97 3.58 -21.58 -4.56
C LEU A 97 3.39 -20.20 -3.94
N ASP A 98 4.47 -19.54 -3.50
CA ASP A 98 4.40 -18.18 -2.97
C ASP A 98 3.97 -17.16 -4.04
N VAL A 99 4.47 -17.28 -5.28
CA VAL A 99 4.05 -16.41 -6.39
C VAL A 99 2.58 -16.66 -6.74
N LEU A 100 2.11 -17.91 -6.71
CA LEU A 100 0.68 -18.21 -6.89
C LEU A 100 -0.19 -17.59 -5.79
N GLU A 101 0.27 -17.61 -4.54
CA GLU A 101 -0.43 -16.96 -3.43
C GLU A 101 -0.48 -15.44 -3.60
N LEU A 102 0.65 -14.83 -4.00
CA LEU A 102 0.71 -13.41 -4.31
C LEU A 102 -0.30 -13.01 -5.40
N LYS A 103 -0.43 -13.83 -6.45
CA LYS A 103 -1.38 -13.60 -7.56
C LYS A 103 -2.84 -13.61 -7.13
N GLN A 104 -3.19 -14.32 -6.05
CA GLN A 104 -4.54 -14.27 -5.50
C GLN A 104 -4.86 -12.91 -4.86
N HIS A 105 -3.83 -12.17 -4.44
CA HIS A 105 -3.97 -10.91 -3.72
C HIS A 105 -3.73 -9.68 -4.59
N LYS A 106 -2.76 -9.76 -5.51
CA LYS A 106 -2.27 -8.60 -6.28
C LYS A 106 -1.95 -8.98 -7.73
N PRO A 107 -2.08 -8.04 -8.69
CA PRO A 107 -1.54 -8.24 -10.02
C PRO A 107 -0.03 -8.52 -9.97
N VAL A 108 0.39 -9.60 -10.62
CA VAL A 108 1.79 -10.00 -10.75
C VAL A 108 2.15 -10.10 -12.22
N VAL A 109 3.33 -9.60 -12.57
CA VAL A 109 3.92 -9.77 -13.90
C VAL A 109 5.36 -10.27 -13.77
N ALA A 110 5.75 -11.21 -14.64
CA ALA A 110 7.12 -11.68 -14.72
C ALA A 110 7.93 -10.81 -15.71
N SER A 111 9.12 -10.38 -15.30
CA SER A 111 10.11 -9.68 -16.13
C SER A 111 11.32 -10.59 -16.30
N VAL A 112 11.38 -11.30 -17.42
CA VAL A 112 12.37 -12.36 -17.63
C VAL A 112 13.59 -11.83 -18.38
N VAL A 113 14.78 -11.95 -17.75
CA VAL A 113 16.08 -11.80 -18.40
C VAL A 113 16.55 -13.16 -18.89
N THR A 114 16.71 -14.11 -17.96
CA THR A 114 16.98 -15.53 -18.23
C THR A 114 16.10 -16.39 -17.33
N ALA A 115 15.40 -17.37 -17.87
CA ALA A 115 14.57 -18.28 -17.10
C ALA A 115 14.71 -19.71 -17.64
N LEU A 116 15.72 -20.43 -17.15
CA LEU A 116 15.94 -21.83 -17.53
C LEU A 116 15.39 -22.76 -16.44
N SER A 117 14.82 -23.90 -16.84
CA SER A 117 14.37 -24.93 -15.90
C SER A 117 13.41 -24.37 -14.84
N GLY A 118 13.76 -24.46 -13.55
CA GLY A 118 12.98 -23.88 -12.45
C GLY A 118 12.76 -22.37 -12.55
N GLY A 119 13.64 -21.62 -13.23
CA GLY A 119 13.44 -20.20 -13.49
C GLY A 119 12.22 -19.93 -14.38
N TYR A 120 11.93 -20.80 -15.36
CA TYR A 120 10.70 -20.71 -16.16
C TYR A 120 9.47 -21.18 -15.37
N TYR A 121 9.66 -22.15 -14.48
CA TYR A 121 8.59 -22.70 -13.66
C TYR A 121 7.95 -21.64 -12.74
N ILE A 122 8.76 -20.72 -12.19
CA ILE A 122 8.29 -19.63 -11.32
C ILE A 122 7.79 -18.39 -12.08
N ALA A 123 7.91 -18.35 -13.41
CA ALA A 123 7.49 -17.23 -14.25
C ALA A 123 5.98 -17.27 -14.55
N VAL A 124 5.15 -17.39 -13.50
CA VAL A 124 3.69 -17.52 -13.58
C VAL A 124 2.94 -16.25 -13.25
#